data_AF-M5U4V1-F1
#
_entry.id   AF-M5U4V1-F1
#
_cell.length_a   1.000
_cell.length_b   1.000
_cell.length_c   1.000
_cell.angle_alpha   90.00
_cell.angle_beta   90.00
_cell.angle_gamma   90.00
#
_symmetry.space_group_name_H-M   'P 1'
#
loop_
_entity.id
_entity.type
_entity.pdbx_description
1 polymer ?
#
loop_
_entity_poly.entity_id
_entity_poly.type
_entity_poly.pdbx_seq_one_letter_code
_entity_poly.pdbx_strand_id
1 'polypeptide(L)'
;MGSQISVDYTPYKVGSTTLFERLCEPRFCAGGHLQAIKEKPPAVAHFTVKCHSGDSTLPEVWSLIQRPFQRIITLVRPAREIYLSAFFQNIDDSNYDYHFGSRDSVLNASTQSLADHFMSVPWNRYPHLQFSHNAQAIEEYCGVDYRNDFLGFPKTTFHVYHGNTEDGAVMVAVARMNVLRHRRTFCKFIESLGLPFPFRTSKISMLSSNVSASKWYSDKQKALIQHPAIVEFMSENRERAC
;
A
#
# COMPACT_ATOMS: atom_id res chain seq x y z
N MET A 1 -30.81 -3.58 -2.78
CA MET A 1 -29.66 -2.85 -2.23
C MET A 1 -28.47 -3.14 -3.12
N GLY A 2 -27.82 -2.12 -3.69
CA GLY A 2 -26.63 -2.33 -4.54
C GLY A 2 -25.42 -2.79 -3.71
N SER A 3 -24.41 -3.37 -4.37
CA SER A 3 -23.13 -3.72 -3.74
C SER A 3 -22.52 -2.50 -3.04
N GLN A 4 -22.03 -2.69 -1.81
CA GLN A 4 -21.16 -1.71 -1.17
C GLN A 4 -19.80 -1.69 -1.89
N ILE A 5 -19.28 -0.52 -2.21
CA ILE A 5 -18.00 -0.37 -2.90
C ILE A 5 -16.98 0.24 -1.94
N SER A 6 -15.78 -0.34 -1.91
CA SER A 6 -14.60 0.19 -1.25
C SER A 6 -13.48 0.36 -2.25
N VAL A 7 -12.68 1.40 -2.09
CA VAL A 7 -11.49 1.65 -2.89
C VAL A 7 -10.28 1.45 -1.98
N ASP A 8 -9.46 0.44 -2.27
CA ASP A 8 -8.09 0.35 -1.76
C ASP A 8 -7.26 1.36 -2.56
N TYR A 9 -7.06 2.56 -2.00
CA TYR A 9 -6.38 3.69 -2.63
C TYR A 9 -5.08 4.01 -1.88
N THR A 10 -3.99 3.39 -2.30
CA THR A 10 -2.78 3.35 -1.48
C THR A 10 -1.50 3.47 -2.32
N PRO A 11 -0.39 4.01 -1.77
CA PRO A 11 0.86 4.08 -2.50
C PRO A 11 1.36 2.70 -2.93
N TYR A 12 2.30 2.68 -3.86
CA TYR A 12 3.04 1.45 -4.14
C TYR A 12 3.84 1.03 -2.89
N LYS A 13 4.09 -0.28 -2.75
CA LYS A 13 4.99 -0.87 -1.74
C LYS A 13 4.60 -0.76 -0.26
N VAL A 14 3.36 -0.40 0.01
CA VAL A 14 2.77 -0.38 1.37
C VAL A 14 2.06 -1.67 1.77
N GLY A 15 1.92 -2.64 0.85
CA GLY A 15 1.24 -3.92 1.10
C GLY A 15 -0.15 -4.05 0.48
N SER A 16 -0.46 -3.24 -0.54
CA SER A 16 -1.77 -3.22 -1.22
C SER A 16 -2.23 -4.58 -1.73
N THR A 17 -1.34 -5.40 -2.30
CA THR A 17 -1.70 -6.75 -2.79
C THR A 17 -2.20 -7.62 -1.65
N THR A 18 -1.48 -7.64 -0.52
CA THR A 18 -1.90 -8.41 0.66
C THR A 18 -3.20 -7.87 1.26
N LEU A 19 -3.38 -6.54 1.31
CA LEU A 19 -4.65 -5.96 1.75
C LEU A 19 -5.80 -6.41 0.84
N PHE A 20 -5.64 -6.22 -0.47
CA PHE A 20 -6.64 -6.57 -1.46
C PHE A 20 -7.02 -8.05 -1.42
N GLU A 21 -6.04 -8.96 -1.38
CA GLU A 21 -6.28 -10.40 -1.25
C GLU A 21 -7.09 -10.73 0.01
N ARG A 22 -6.75 -10.11 1.14
CA ARG A 22 -7.46 -10.32 2.40
C ARG A 22 -8.85 -9.71 2.43
N LEU A 23 -9.07 -8.58 1.75
CA LEU A 23 -10.40 -7.97 1.54
C LEU A 23 -11.27 -8.82 0.61
N CYS A 24 -10.66 -9.65 -0.24
CA CYS A 24 -11.33 -10.52 -1.21
C CYS A 24 -11.43 -12.00 -0.76
N GLU A 25 -11.03 -12.35 0.47
CA GLU A 25 -11.22 -13.71 1.01
C GLU A 25 -12.73 -14.11 0.99
N PRO A 26 -13.11 -15.32 0.56
CA PRO A 26 -14.40 -15.51 -0.10
C PRO A 26 -15.63 -15.67 0.82
N ARG A 27 -16.72 -14.99 0.40
CA ARG A 27 -18.12 -15.47 0.17
C ARG A 27 -19.06 -14.33 -0.27
N PHE A 28 -18.72 -13.08 0.06
CA PHE A 28 -19.53 -11.88 -0.19
C PHE A 28 -18.74 -10.69 -0.75
N CYS A 29 -17.44 -10.88 -1.00
CA CYS A 29 -16.51 -9.87 -1.47
C CYS A 29 -15.92 -10.31 -2.82
N ALA A 30 -15.90 -9.40 -3.79
CA ALA A 30 -15.11 -9.54 -4.99
C ALA A 30 -14.20 -8.32 -5.14
N GLY A 31 -13.10 -8.46 -5.88
CA GLY A 31 -12.27 -7.32 -6.21
C GLY A 31 -11.78 -7.35 -7.65
N GLY A 32 -11.28 -6.22 -8.13
CA GLY A 32 -10.66 -6.12 -9.43
C GLY A 32 -9.85 -4.84 -9.57
N HIS A 33 -9.03 -4.78 -10.62
CA HIS A 33 -8.45 -3.53 -11.10
C HIS A 33 -9.55 -2.61 -11.63
N LEU A 34 -9.28 -1.30 -11.67
CA LEU A 34 -10.25 -0.26 -12.01
C LEU A 34 -11.05 -0.53 -13.29
N GLN A 35 -10.44 -1.11 -14.33
CA GLN A 35 -11.13 -1.46 -15.58
C GLN A 35 -12.12 -2.62 -15.44
N ALA A 36 -11.84 -3.58 -14.53
CA ALA A 36 -12.67 -4.77 -14.34
C ALA A 36 -13.99 -4.49 -13.61
N ILE A 37 -14.20 -3.27 -13.08
CA ILE A 37 -15.46 -2.93 -12.40
C ILE A 37 -16.62 -2.74 -13.38
N LYS A 38 -16.33 -2.26 -14.60
CA LYS A 38 -17.36 -1.97 -15.62
C LYS A 38 -18.12 -3.22 -16.05
N GLU A 39 -17.49 -4.38 -15.91
CA GLU A 39 -18.01 -5.66 -16.38
C GLU A 39 -18.64 -6.50 -15.25
N LYS A 40 -18.60 -6.04 -13.99
CA LYS A 40 -19.00 -6.87 -12.84
C LYS A 40 -20.46 -6.66 -12.42
N PRO A 41 -21.25 -7.75 -12.30
CA PRO A 41 -22.67 -7.64 -11.95
C PRO A 41 -22.89 -7.24 -10.48
N PRO A 42 -24.02 -6.58 -10.15
CA PRO A 42 -24.34 -6.05 -8.81
C PRO A 42 -24.59 -7.10 -7.71
N ALA A 43 -24.40 -8.39 -7.98
CA ALA A 43 -24.84 -9.49 -7.12
C ALA A 43 -23.94 -9.73 -5.89
N VAL A 44 -22.78 -9.09 -5.82
CA VAL A 44 -21.85 -9.19 -4.69
C VAL A 44 -22.25 -8.20 -3.60
N ALA A 45 -22.24 -8.59 -2.32
CA ALA A 45 -22.61 -7.69 -1.22
C ALA A 45 -21.58 -6.57 -1.02
N HIS A 46 -20.30 -6.88 -1.26
CA HIS A 46 -19.19 -5.96 -1.18
C HIS A 46 -18.24 -6.12 -2.39
N PHE A 47 -17.72 -4.99 -2.87
CA PHE A 47 -16.76 -4.94 -3.94
C PHE A 47 -15.58 -4.03 -3.56
N THR A 48 -14.35 -4.54 -3.70
CA THR A 48 -13.13 -3.74 -3.49
C THR A 48 -12.46 -3.44 -4.82
N VAL A 49 -12.25 -2.15 -5.11
CA VAL A 49 -11.45 -1.69 -6.23
C VAL A 49 -10.03 -1.46 -5.74
N LYS A 50 -9.04 -2.08 -6.39
CA LYS A 50 -7.64 -1.77 -6.12
C LYS A 50 -7.18 -0.64 -7.04
N CYS A 51 -6.66 0.42 -6.44
CA CYS A 51 -6.09 1.56 -7.14
C CYS A 51 -4.84 2.05 -6.40
N HIS A 52 -3.79 2.37 -7.15
CA HIS A 52 -2.60 2.94 -6.57
C HIS A 52 -2.63 4.45 -6.69
N SER A 53 -2.33 5.13 -5.57
CA SER A 53 -2.17 6.58 -5.60
C SER A 53 -0.99 6.96 -6.47
N GLY A 54 -1.20 7.86 -7.43
CA GLY A 54 -0.21 8.25 -8.44
C GLY A 54 -0.48 7.67 -9.84
N ASP A 55 -1.28 6.60 -9.95
CA ASP A 55 -1.72 6.09 -11.26
C ASP A 55 -3.03 6.74 -11.70
N SER A 56 -3.89 7.09 -10.74
CA SER A 56 -5.16 7.77 -10.96
C SER A 56 -5.54 8.62 -9.76
N THR A 57 -6.26 9.71 -10.00
CA THR A 57 -6.84 10.54 -8.94
C THR A 57 -8.15 9.92 -8.43
N LEU A 58 -8.58 10.28 -7.21
CA LEU A 58 -9.88 9.82 -6.68
C LEU A 58 -11.08 10.27 -7.55
N PRO A 59 -11.11 11.50 -8.10
CA PRO A 59 -12.11 11.89 -9.12
C PRO A 59 -12.12 11.01 -10.37
N GLU A 60 -10.95 10.63 -10.90
CA GLU A 60 -10.86 9.71 -12.04
C GLU A 60 -11.41 8.33 -11.68
N VAL A 61 -11.03 7.79 -10.52
CA VAL A 61 -11.55 6.52 -10.00
C VAL A 61 -13.07 6.57 -9.88
N TRP A 62 -13.61 7.65 -9.31
CA TRP A 62 -15.06 7.88 -9.21
C TRP A 62 -15.75 7.84 -10.58
N SER A 63 -15.24 8.62 -11.55
CA SER A 63 -15.79 8.71 -12.90
C SER A 63 -15.78 7.37 -13.65
N LEU A 64 -14.81 6.50 -13.36
CA LEU A 64 -14.69 5.18 -13.98
C LEU A 64 -15.61 4.14 -13.35
N ILE A 65 -15.84 4.24 -12.04
CA ILE A 65 -16.73 3.34 -11.30
C ILE A 65 -18.21 3.66 -11.59
N GLN A 66 -18.56 4.93 -11.82
CA GLN A 66 -19.92 5.43 -12.08
C GLN A 66 -20.95 5.02 -11.02
N ARG A 67 -20.49 4.77 -9.78
CA ARG A 67 -21.31 4.37 -8.64
C ARG A 67 -20.70 4.95 -7.37
N PRO A 68 -21.53 5.35 -6.38
CA PRO A 68 -21.01 5.78 -5.10
C PRO A 68 -20.23 4.69 -4.40
N PHE A 69 -18.97 4.97 -4.05
CA PHE A 69 -18.22 4.16 -3.10
C PHE A 69 -18.33 4.73 -1.70
N GLN A 70 -18.45 3.84 -0.71
CA GLN A 70 -18.71 4.22 0.68
C GLN A 70 -17.42 4.34 1.48
N ARG A 71 -16.32 3.79 0.97
CA ARG A 71 -15.06 3.66 1.73
C ARG A 71 -13.84 3.87 0.86
N ILE A 72 -12.89 4.62 1.37
CA ILE A 72 -11.50 4.62 0.93
C ILE A 72 -10.68 3.94 2.01
N ILE A 73 -9.84 2.99 1.61
CA ILE A 73 -8.94 2.26 2.49
C ILE A 73 -7.52 2.53 2.00
N THR A 74 -6.64 3.01 2.86
CA THR A 74 -5.23 3.21 2.55
C THR A 74 -4.34 2.61 3.62
N LEU A 75 -3.20 2.06 3.19
CA LEU A 75 -2.12 1.66 4.07
C LEU A 75 -1.02 2.70 4.16
N VAL A 76 -0.44 2.79 5.34
CA VAL A 76 0.72 3.62 5.62
C VAL A 76 1.91 2.75 6.02
N ARG A 77 3.07 3.13 5.51
CA ARG A 77 4.35 2.47 5.76
C ARG A 77 5.45 3.52 5.81
N PRO A 78 6.50 3.37 6.64
CA PRO A 78 7.62 4.30 6.65
C PRO A 78 8.25 4.42 5.25
N ALA A 79 8.53 5.65 4.80
CA ALA A 79 9.07 5.94 3.47
C ALA A 79 10.32 5.11 3.14
N ARG A 80 11.26 4.98 4.09
CA ARG A 80 12.45 4.13 3.95
C ARG A 80 12.13 2.69 3.53
N GLU A 81 11.05 2.13 4.07
CA GLU A 81 10.68 0.75 3.77
C GLU A 81 9.96 0.63 2.42
N ILE A 82 9.23 1.67 2.02
CA ILE A 82 8.60 1.78 0.70
C ILE A 82 9.71 1.82 -0.36
N TYR A 83 10.66 2.75 -0.24
CA TYR A 83 11.74 2.91 -1.24
C TYR A 83 12.64 1.68 -1.30
N LEU A 84 13.04 1.11 -0.18
CA LEU A 84 13.82 -0.14 -0.20
C LEU A 84 13.02 -1.30 -0.81
N SER A 85 11.72 -1.36 -0.59
CA SER A 85 10.88 -2.37 -1.23
C SER A 85 10.66 -2.13 -2.74
N ALA A 86 10.76 -0.88 -3.21
CA ALA A 86 10.77 -0.54 -4.63
C ALA A 86 12.12 -0.90 -5.26
N PHE A 87 13.20 -0.45 -4.63
CA PHE A 87 14.57 -0.74 -5.01
C PHE A 87 14.76 -2.23 -5.27
N PHE A 88 14.52 -3.08 -4.26
CA PHE A 88 14.71 -4.53 -4.39
C PHE A 88 13.74 -5.26 -5.31
N GLN A 89 12.60 -4.66 -5.67
CA GLN A 89 11.72 -5.29 -6.66
C GLN A 89 12.35 -5.21 -8.05
N ASN A 90 12.95 -4.08 -8.39
CA ASN A 90 13.37 -3.76 -9.75
C ASN A 90 14.89 -3.52 -9.85
N ILE A 91 15.64 -4.01 -8.88
CA ILE A 91 17.08 -3.79 -8.76
C ILE A 91 17.87 -4.38 -9.94
N ASP A 92 17.34 -5.42 -10.56
CA ASP A 92 17.88 -6.12 -11.73
C ASP A 92 17.03 -5.93 -13.01
N ASP A 93 16.06 -5.01 -13.01
CA ASP A 93 15.24 -4.66 -14.16
C ASP A 93 15.75 -3.38 -14.84
N SER A 94 16.31 -3.51 -16.05
CA SER A 94 16.89 -2.40 -16.80
C SER A 94 15.88 -1.36 -17.29
N ASN A 95 14.57 -1.58 -17.12
CA ASN A 95 13.54 -0.58 -17.44
C ASN A 95 13.40 0.51 -16.37
N TYR A 96 14.06 0.35 -15.21
CA TYR A 96 13.98 1.32 -14.12
C TYR A 96 15.29 2.10 -13.98
N ASP A 97 15.19 3.43 -13.82
CA ASP A 97 16.35 4.33 -13.71
C ASP A 97 17.26 4.05 -12.50
N TYR A 98 16.76 3.32 -11.50
CA TYR A 98 17.50 2.90 -10.31
C TYR A 98 18.00 1.46 -10.37
N HIS A 99 17.95 0.83 -11.53
CA HIS A 99 18.58 -0.45 -11.81
C HIS A 99 20.05 -0.45 -11.37
N PHE A 100 20.44 -1.45 -10.59
CA PHE A 100 21.81 -1.58 -10.09
C PHE A 100 22.71 -2.31 -11.10
N GLY A 101 22.19 -3.37 -11.72
CA GLY A 101 22.97 -4.24 -12.59
C GLY A 101 22.24 -5.56 -12.84
N SER A 102 22.88 -6.44 -13.60
CA SER A 102 22.36 -7.80 -13.80
C SER A 102 22.11 -8.51 -12.47
N ARG A 103 21.23 -9.51 -12.48
CA ARG A 103 20.96 -10.36 -11.31
C ARG A 103 22.24 -10.88 -10.64
N ASP A 104 23.23 -11.29 -11.43
CA ASP A 104 24.52 -11.77 -10.92
C ASP A 104 25.31 -10.64 -10.24
N SER A 105 25.28 -9.43 -10.80
CA SER A 105 25.90 -8.24 -10.19
C SER A 105 25.25 -7.92 -8.83
N VAL A 106 23.92 -7.99 -8.77
CA VAL A 106 23.15 -7.76 -7.54
C VAL A 106 23.51 -8.78 -6.46
N LEU A 107 23.48 -10.08 -6.79
CA LEU A 107 23.75 -11.15 -5.82
C LEU A 107 25.18 -11.11 -5.25
N ASN A 108 26.14 -10.59 -6.02
CA ASN A 108 27.53 -10.42 -5.62
C ASN A 108 27.84 -9.04 -4.98
N ALA A 109 26.86 -8.13 -4.93
CA ALA A 109 27.07 -6.79 -4.39
C ALA A 109 27.27 -6.78 -2.86
N SER A 110 28.22 -5.97 -2.40
CA SER A 110 28.37 -5.68 -0.98
C SER A 110 27.20 -4.82 -0.48
N THR A 111 26.91 -4.89 0.82
CA THR A 111 25.86 -4.04 1.41
C THR A 111 26.18 -2.56 1.25
N GLN A 112 27.47 -2.19 1.34
CA GLN A 112 27.92 -0.82 1.13
C GLN A 112 27.66 -0.34 -0.31
N SER A 113 28.01 -1.14 -1.31
CA SER A 113 27.79 -0.78 -2.72
C SER A 113 26.30 -0.60 -3.06
N LEU A 114 25.45 -1.46 -2.49
CA LEU A 114 24.00 -1.32 -2.61
C LEU A 114 23.48 -0.06 -1.90
N ALA A 115 24.07 0.30 -0.76
CA ALA A 115 23.72 1.51 -0.02
C ALA A 115 24.10 2.77 -0.80
N ASP A 116 25.31 2.82 -1.32
CA ASP A 116 25.82 3.95 -2.11
C ASP A 116 24.95 4.18 -3.35
N HIS A 117 24.61 3.10 -4.06
CA HIS A 117 23.69 3.18 -5.19
C HIS A 117 22.30 3.66 -4.77
N PHE A 118 21.73 3.12 -3.69
CA PHE A 118 20.42 3.53 -3.19
C PHE A 118 20.38 5.03 -2.85
N MET A 119 21.43 5.57 -2.23
CA MET A 119 21.52 6.99 -1.87
C MET A 119 21.70 7.91 -3.08
N SER A 120 22.22 7.39 -4.20
CA SER A 120 22.34 8.15 -5.46
C SER A 120 21.00 8.35 -6.17
N VAL A 121 19.98 7.53 -5.84
CA VAL A 121 18.68 7.55 -6.49
C VAL A 121 17.84 8.74 -5.99
N PRO A 122 17.30 9.59 -6.89
CA PRO A 122 16.46 10.72 -6.51
C PRO A 122 15.01 10.26 -6.20
N TRP A 123 14.79 9.60 -5.06
CA TRP A 123 13.51 8.97 -4.70
C TRP A 123 12.27 9.88 -4.78
N ASN A 124 12.44 11.20 -4.64
CA ASN A 124 11.36 12.18 -4.77
C ASN A 124 10.78 12.28 -6.19
N ARG A 125 11.46 11.73 -7.22
CA ARG A 125 10.95 11.68 -8.61
C ARG A 125 9.87 10.62 -8.83
N TYR A 126 9.50 9.83 -7.82
CA TYR A 126 8.51 8.76 -7.93
C TYR A 126 7.25 9.05 -7.08
N PRO A 127 6.31 9.90 -7.53
CA PRO A 127 5.12 10.29 -6.77
C PRO A 127 4.26 9.12 -6.28
N HIS A 128 4.18 8.03 -7.05
CA HIS A 128 3.42 6.82 -6.70
C HIS A 128 3.98 6.07 -5.48
N LEU A 129 5.21 6.37 -5.06
CA LEU A 129 5.83 5.88 -3.82
C LEU A 129 5.64 6.85 -2.64
N GLN A 130 5.16 8.07 -2.88
CA GLN A 130 5.11 9.12 -1.88
C GLN A 130 3.83 9.06 -1.06
N PHE A 131 4.00 9.03 0.27
CA PHE A 131 2.90 9.07 1.22
C PHE A 131 2.14 10.40 1.15
N SER A 132 2.85 11.51 1.02
CA SER A 132 2.28 12.87 0.94
C SER A 132 1.34 13.03 -0.23
N HIS A 133 1.68 12.48 -1.41
CA HIS A 133 0.82 12.52 -2.58
C HIS A 133 -0.51 11.79 -2.36
N ASN A 134 -0.49 10.63 -1.70
CA ASN A 134 -1.71 9.91 -1.33
C ASN A 134 -2.55 10.68 -0.30
N ALA A 135 -1.89 11.24 0.72
CA ALA A 135 -2.58 12.00 1.76
C ALA A 135 -3.23 13.27 1.21
N GLN A 136 -2.53 13.99 0.33
CA GLN A 136 -3.06 15.15 -0.37
C GLN A 136 -4.29 14.79 -1.22
N ALA A 137 -4.21 13.72 -2.02
CA ALA A 137 -5.35 13.30 -2.84
C ALA A 137 -6.60 12.95 -2.00
N ILE A 138 -6.41 12.33 -0.82
CA ILE A 138 -7.50 12.02 0.11
C ILE A 138 -8.03 13.28 0.80
N GLU A 139 -7.15 14.21 1.21
CA GLU A 139 -7.54 15.48 1.80
C GLU A 139 -8.36 16.32 0.81
N GLU A 140 -7.90 16.46 -0.43
CA GLU A 140 -8.58 17.21 -1.49
C GLU A 140 -9.95 16.62 -1.83
N TYR A 141 -10.07 15.29 -1.87
CA TYR A 141 -11.32 14.63 -2.25
C TYR A 141 -12.30 14.45 -1.09
N CYS A 142 -11.82 14.18 0.13
CA CYS A 142 -12.66 13.83 1.29
C CYS A 142 -12.62 14.83 2.45
N GLY A 143 -11.72 15.82 2.43
CA GLY A 143 -11.49 16.72 3.55
C GLY A 143 -10.81 16.05 4.75
N VAL A 144 -10.16 14.90 4.55
CA VAL A 144 -9.49 14.14 5.62
C VAL A 144 -7.97 14.29 5.51
N ASP A 145 -7.37 15.07 6.41
CA ASP A 145 -5.92 15.11 6.61
C ASP A 145 -5.51 14.15 7.74
N TYR A 146 -4.78 13.09 7.37
CA TYR A 146 -4.25 12.10 8.31
C TYR A 146 -2.73 12.13 8.42
N ARG A 147 -2.04 13.13 7.85
CA ARG A 147 -0.57 13.18 7.78
C ARG A 147 0.06 13.11 9.17
N ASN A 148 -0.51 13.81 10.15
CA ASN A 148 0.04 13.88 11.51
C ASN A 148 -0.23 12.64 12.37
N ASP A 149 -1.30 11.90 12.09
CA ASP A 149 -1.76 10.80 12.96
C ASP A 149 -0.82 9.58 12.92
N PHE A 150 -0.03 9.46 11.86
CA PHE A 150 0.89 8.35 11.66
C PHE A 150 2.37 8.72 11.85
N LEU A 151 2.67 10.01 12.09
CA LEU A 151 4.03 10.51 12.34
C LEU A 151 4.49 10.32 13.80
N GLY A 152 3.56 10.24 14.78
CA GLY A 152 3.91 10.36 16.21
C GLY A 152 3.62 9.17 17.14
N PHE A 153 2.65 8.28 16.84
CA PHE A 153 2.17 7.33 17.87
C PHE A 153 2.22 5.85 17.44
N PRO A 154 3.10 5.02 18.04
CA PRO A 154 3.25 3.60 17.66
C PRO A 154 2.10 2.69 18.12
N LYS A 155 1.16 3.18 18.95
CA LYS A 155 0.12 2.32 19.55
C LYS A 155 -1.10 2.09 18.65
N THR A 156 -1.46 3.04 17.80
CA THR A 156 -2.68 2.91 16.99
C THR A 156 -2.38 2.23 15.65
N THR A 157 -3.03 1.08 15.41
CA THR A 157 -2.85 0.28 14.20
C THR A 157 -3.64 0.80 13.01
N PHE A 158 -4.77 1.48 13.25
CA PHE A 158 -5.59 2.10 12.22
C PHE A 158 -6.49 3.19 12.81
N HIS A 159 -6.92 4.12 11.96
CA HIS A 159 -7.92 5.14 12.25
C HIS A 159 -9.01 5.11 11.17
N VAL A 160 -10.23 5.42 11.56
CA VAL A 160 -11.38 5.59 10.65
C VAL A 160 -11.87 7.01 10.81
N TYR A 161 -11.95 7.72 9.70
CA TYR A 161 -12.46 9.08 9.57
C TYR A 161 -13.73 9.05 8.74
N HIS A 162 -14.49 10.13 8.84
CA HIS A 162 -15.63 10.38 7.97
C HIS A 162 -15.37 11.66 7.20
N GLY A 163 -15.05 11.49 5.93
CA GLY A 163 -14.94 12.59 4.99
C GLY A 163 -16.30 13.06 4.53
N ASN A 164 -16.35 14.29 4.05
CA ASN A 164 -17.54 14.88 3.43
C ASN A 164 -17.22 15.11 1.96
N THR A 165 -17.79 14.28 1.07
CA THR A 165 -17.67 14.49 -0.38
C THR A 165 -18.96 15.10 -0.92
N GLU A 166 -18.92 15.66 -2.13
CA GLU A 166 -20.11 16.21 -2.80
C GLU A 166 -21.23 15.15 -2.95
N ASP A 167 -20.86 13.88 -3.08
CA ASP A 167 -21.77 12.74 -3.24
C ASP A 167 -22.20 12.10 -1.90
N GLY A 168 -21.76 12.64 -0.76
CA GLY A 168 -22.13 12.22 0.58
C GLY A 168 -20.95 11.87 1.49
N ALA A 169 -21.24 11.36 2.69
CA ALA A 169 -20.20 11.00 3.63
C ALA A 169 -19.45 9.74 3.18
N VAL A 170 -18.12 9.84 3.00
CA VAL A 170 -17.24 8.71 2.69
C VAL A 170 -16.44 8.34 3.93
N MET A 171 -16.39 7.05 4.26
CA MET A 171 -15.51 6.56 5.31
C MET A 171 -14.07 6.47 4.78
N VAL A 172 -13.11 7.09 5.46
CA VAL A 172 -11.68 6.97 5.14
C VAL A 172 -11.01 6.14 6.22
N ALA A 173 -10.45 5.00 5.85
CA ALA A 173 -9.75 4.12 6.76
C ALA A 173 -8.25 4.11 6.45
N VAL A 174 -7.46 4.55 7.42
CA VAL A 174 -6.00 4.63 7.30
C VAL A 174 -5.40 3.62 8.26
N ALA A 175 -4.61 2.67 7.76
CA ALA A 175 -4.05 1.61 8.59
C ALA A 175 -2.55 1.42 8.37
N ARG A 176 -1.81 1.14 9.44
CA ARG A 176 -0.40 0.72 9.33
C ARG A 176 -0.36 -0.70 8.74
N MET A 177 0.69 -1.01 7.96
CA MET A 177 0.87 -2.35 7.37
C MET A 177 0.79 -3.51 8.39
N ASN A 178 1.11 -3.27 9.68
CA ASN A 178 1.01 -4.29 10.73
C ASN A 178 -0.44 -4.75 11.01
N VAL A 179 -1.47 -4.00 10.59
CA VAL A 179 -2.87 -4.43 10.63
C VAL A 179 -3.08 -5.76 9.89
N LEU A 180 -2.27 -6.01 8.85
CA LEU A 180 -2.33 -7.20 8.01
C LEU A 180 -1.64 -8.41 8.64
N ARG A 181 -0.80 -8.24 9.67
CA ARG A 181 0.02 -9.33 10.22
C ARG A 181 -0.75 -10.19 11.21
N HIS A 182 -1.58 -9.58 12.04
CA HIS A 182 -2.27 -10.26 13.13
C HIS A 182 -3.75 -10.43 12.81
N ARG A 183 -4.23 -11.69 12.83
CA ARG A 183 -5.63 -12.02 12.54
C ARG A 183 -6.61 -11.18 13.36
N ARG A 184 -6.43 -11.09 14.69
CA ARG A 184 -7.33 -10.33 15.58
C ARG A 184 -7.36 -8.84 15.25
N THR A 185 -6.21 -8.25 14.92
CA THR A 185 -6.12 -6.82 14.55
C THR A 185 -6.83 -6.56 13.22
N PHE A 186 -6.65 -7.46 12.25
CA PHE A 186 -7.37 -7.38 10.98
C PHE A 186 -8.88 -7.57 11.16
N CYS A 187 -9.34 -8.50 12.00
CA CYS A 187 -10.76 -8.66 12.32
C CYS A 187 -11.36 -7.35 12.82
N LYS A 188 -10.73 -6.72 13.83
CA LYS A 188 -11.16 -5.42 14.36
C LYS A 188 -11.20 -4.33 13.29
N PHE A 189 -10.22 -4.34 12.38
CA PHE A 189 -10.18 -3.41 11.27
C PHE A 189 -11.38 -3.61 10.33
N ILE A 190 -11.65 -4.83 9.87
CA ILE A 190 -12.80 -5.13 8.99
C ILE A 190 -14.14 -4.84 9.69
N GLU A 191 -14.25 -5.16 10.98
CA GLU A 191 -15.42 -4.83 11.81
C GLU A 191 -15.65 -3.31 11.87
N SER A 192 -14.58 -2.51 12.05
CA SER A 192 -14.69 -1.04 12.05
C SER A 192 -15.12 -0.45 10.71
N LEU A 193 -14.86 -1.16 9.61
CA LEU A 193 -15.36 -0.80 8.30
C LEU A 193 -16.83 -1.18 8.11
N GLY A 194 -17.44 -1.96 9.00
CA GLY A 194 -18.79 -2.49 8.82
C GLY A 194 -18.89 -3.43 7.62
N LEU A 195 -17.77 -4.09 7.26
CA LEU A 195 -17.73 -5.09 6.19
C LEU A 195 -18.13 -6.47 6.74
N PRO A 196 -18.88 -7.27 5.97
CA PRO A 196 -19.29 -8.60 6.41
C PRO A 196 -18.06 -9.48 6.60
N PHE A 197 -17.85 -9.99 7.82
CA PHE A 197 -16.70 -10.83 8.16
C PHE A 197 -17.02 -12.33 7.93
N PRO A 198 -16.41 -13.02 6.95
CA PRO A 198 -16.65 -14.44 6.77
C PRO A 198 -15.70 -15.23 7.69
N PHE A 199 -16.17 -15.67 8.85
CA PHE A 199 -15.40 -16.69 9.58
C PHE A 199 -15.43 -18.01 8.79
N ARG A 200 -14.36 -18.30 8.03
CA ARG A 200 -13.86 -19.68 7.85
C ARG A 200 -12.34 -19.71 7.81
N THR A 201 -11.79 -20.63 8.59
CA THR A 201 -10.40 -21.07 8.62
C THR A 201 -10.06 -21.85 7.34
N SER A 202 -9.90 -21.19 6.21
CA SER A 202 -9.13 -21.78 5.12
C SER A 202 -7.65 -21.55 5.42
N LYS A 203 -6.89 -22.64 5.56
CA LYS A 203 -5.42 -22.59 5.63
C LYS A 203 -4.94 -21.75 4.44
N ILE A 204 -4.32 -20.61 4.73
CA ILE A 204 -3.52 -19.88 3.76
C ILE A 204 -2.40 -20.84 3.35
N SER A 205 -2.49 -21.42 2.15
CA SER A 205 -1.31 -22.01 1.53
C SER A 205 -0.41 -20.86 1.14
N MET A 206 0.60 -20.59 1.97
CA MET A 206 1.71 -19.76 1.53
C MET A 206 2.35 -20.49 0.35
N LEU A 207 2.17 -19.94 -0.86
CA LEU A 207 2.91 -20.37 -2.04
C LEU A 207 4.40 -20.18 -1.74
N SER A 208 5.11 -21.30 -1.63
CA SER A 208 6.55 -21.35 -1.49
C SER A 208 7.21 -20.82 -2.76
N SER A 209 7.84 -19.66 -2.68
CA SER A 209 8.80 -19.21 -3.69
C SER A 209 10.20 -19.68 -3.31
N ASN A 210 11.03 -19.96 -4.33
CA ASN A 210 12.40 -20.47 -4.21
C ASN A 210 13.17 -19.82 -3.04
N VAL A 211 13.55 -20.66 -2.07
CA VAL A 211 13.99 -20.27 -0.72
C VAL A 211 15.37 -19.61 -0.70
N SER A 212 16.22 -19.77 -1.72
CA SER A 212 17.58 -19.23 -1.71
C SER A 212 17.65 -17.74 -2.07
N ALA A 213 17.08 -17.34 -3.20
CA ALA A 213 17.10 -15.94 -3.65
C ALA A 213 16.18 -15.04 -2.81
N SER A 214 15.00 -15.54 -2.43
CA SER A 214 14.07 -14.79 -1.56
C SER A 214 14.66 -14.51 -0.18
N LYS A 215 15.45 -15.45 0.36
CA LYS A 215 16.16 -15.26 1.63
C LYS A 215 17.28 -14.23 1.51
N TRP A 216 18.10 -14.28 0.44
CA TRP A 216 19.14 -13.27 0.22
C TRP A 216 18.55 -11.86 0.14
N TYR A 217 17.49 -11.67 -0.66
CA TYR A 217 16.82 -10.37 -0.79
C TYR A 217 16.26 -9.90 0.56
N SER A 218 15.63 -10.79 1.31
CA SER A 218 15.12 -10.48 2.65
C SER A 218 16.23 -10.07 3.63
N ASP A 219 17.35 -10.80 3.64
CA ASP A 219 18.47 -10.54 4.55
C ASP A 219 19.20 -9.24 4.18
N LYS A 220 19.42 -8.97 2.88
CA LYS A 220 20.00 -7.71 2.40
C LYS A 220 19.10 -6.52 2.62
N GLN A 221 17.79 -6.69 2.43
CA GLN A 221 16.82 -5.64 2.72
C GLN A 221 16.84 -5.29 4.22
N LYS A 222 16.89 -6.28 5.11
CA LYS A 222 17.04 -6.04 6.56
C LYS A 222 18.33 -5.31 6.89
N ALA A 223 19.45 -5.72 6.27
CA ALA A 223 20.74 -5.08 6.49
C ALA A 223 20.73 -3.61 6.04
N LEU A 224 20.16 -3.29 4.88
CA LEU A 224 20.06 -1.92 4.37
C LEU A 224 19.09 -1.05 5.16
N ILE A 225 17.96 -1.58 5.63
CA ILE A 225 17.03 -0.85 6.52
C ILE A 225 17.75 -0.35 7.78
N GLN A 226 18.75 -1.09 8.24
CA GLN A 226 19.53 -0.79 9.45
C GLN A 226 20.86 -0.10 9.17
N HIS A 227 21.21 0.12 7.90
CA HIS A 227 22.51 0.68 7.51
C HIS A 227 22.60 2.16 7.91
N PRO A 228 23.64 2.60 8.66
CA PRO A 228 23.72 3.97 9.19
C PRO A 228 23.54 5.05 8.13
N ALA A 229 24.25 4.96 7.01
CA ALA A 229 24.14 5.93 5.91
C ALA A 229 22.74 6.02 5.31
N ILE A 230 22.02 4.88 5.22
CA ILE A 230 20.64 4.86 4.71
C ILE A 230 19.69 5.48 5.72
N VAL A 231 19.89 5.19 7.01
CA VAL A 231 19.08 5.77 8.09
C VAL A 231 19.25 7.29 8.14
N GLU A 232 20.48 7.78 8.02
CA GLU A 232 20.82 9.21 7.97
C GLU A 232 20.22 9.87 6.73
N PHE A 233 20.55 9.37 5.54
CA PHE A 233 20.01 9.86 4.26
C PHE A 233 18.47 9.93 4.26
N MET A 234 17.80 8.90 4.78
CA MET A 234 16.33 8.87 4.85
C MET A 234 15.76 9.78 5.93
N SER A 235 16.52 10.10 6.98
CA SER A 235 16.09 11.05 8.01
C SER A 235 16.12 12.48 7.45
N GLU A 236 17.17 12.82 6.70
CA GLU A 236 17.29 14.11 6.00
C GLU A 236 16.25 14.28 4.88
N ASN A 237 15.94 13.21 4.14
CA ASN A 237 14.89 13.25 3.11
C ASN A 237 13.47 13.26 3.68
N ARG A 238 13.27 12.87 4.95
CA ARG A 238 11.96 12.90 5.61
C ARG A 238 11.43 14.32 5.74
N GLU A 239 12.31 15.30 5.92
CA GLU A 239 11.94 16.73 5.96
C GLU A 239 11.49 17.29 4.61
N ARG A 240 11.80 16.59 3.51
CA ARG A 240 11.44 17.01 2.14
C ARG A 240 10.26 16.25 1.54
N ALA A 241 9.93 15.08 2.09
CA ALA A 241 8.84 14.21 1.62
C ALA A 241 7.56 14.30 2.49
N CYS A 242 7.64 14.95 3.66
CA CYS A 242 6.51 15.28 4.53
C CYS A 242 5.89 16.63 4.17
#